data_AF-A0A0V8RWN1-F1
#
_entry.id   AF-A0A0V8RWN1-F1
#
_cell.length_a   1.000
_cell.length_b   1.000
_cell.length_c   1.000
_cell.angle_alpha   90.00
_cell.angle_beta   90.00
_cell.angle_gamma   90.00
#
_symmetry.space_group_name_H-M   'P 1'
#
loop_
_entity.id
_entity.type
_entity.pdbx_description
1 polymer ?
#
loop_
_entity_poly.entity_id
_entity_poly.type
_entity_poly.pdbx_seq_one_letter_code
_entity_poly.pdbx_strand_id
1 'polypeptide(L)'
;MPTGSVTPGPLLGGGPGEPLVVPLDAESIHSLISDFKRVLSRIELVEEVGDGYVVLRVPRRFGILRLGSRPMRLDMHVYRLENALVVLLGRGADSLVLVVSIADVGEGVHIVVSGGGSGRLSPAAGSLVRGVREAIAGVVEEAWPTVSLSGADDELAAAGVQDAALVFYDSFTPVKNVLVEAAYRVIAALGPGEYLAEIQGMLHEYYYLARLVIRGRSVTGVYAEMDGHSVRGEDALKTAWKPPSHRVRLLAWALGGQRHRVRVNAPQPVYEEGRHAVYRLWPGGRPEYGGLTVSTYIVGDGYEYAVVDPAGPAEWSQAVRGLVGDMEQLRLIVAGDASASTYPLLRELYAASPAQVLAPPYAWAQLAGLLDQPDRVSAVPLTGGRVRLGRSELHVIPASCCGGMLSLYDQASRTLFTGPVLGFLLPPGLPYAGDPVLRRALRAYLRSTLTPQALGRWLKTVQGLEVERLAPRYGPLVEGVERVKSLLGEAAELVAEGEAE
;
A
#
# COMPACT_ATOMS: atom_id res chain seq x y z
N MET A 1 25.55 16.07 -33.26
CA MET A 1 25.59 17.00 -32.10
C MET A 1 25.64 16.15 -30.84
N PRO A 2 26.41 16.48 -29.80
CA PRO A 2 26.49 15.62 -28.63
C PRO A 2 25.12 15.64 -27.93
N THR A 3 24.49 14.47 -27.85
CA THR A 3 23.30 14.17 -27.06
C THR A 3 23.67 14.33 -25.59
N GLY A 4 23.48 15.52 -25.05
CA GLY A 4 23.70 15.81 -23.64
C GLY A 4 22.69 15.04 -22.80
N SER A 5 23.15 14.00 -22.11
CA SER A 5 22.39 13.30 -21.08
C SER A 5 22.15 14.25 -19.91
N VAL A 6 20.98 14.87 -19.85
CA VAL A 6 20.54 15.63 -18.67
C VAL A 6 19.93 14.64 -17.70
N THR A 7 20.76 14.04 -16.86
CA THR A 7 20.26 13.33 -15.67
C THR A 7 20.58 14.18 -14.46
N PRO A 8 19.60 14.90 -13.87
CA PRO A 8 19.78 15.42 -12.52
C PRO A 8 19.91 14.18 -11.62
N GLY A 9 21.14 13.85 -11.23
CA GLY A 9 21.38 12.84 -10.20
C GLY A 9 20.67 13.25 -8.91
N PRO A 10 20.36 12.29 -8.02
CA PRO A 10 19.78 12.62 -6.72
C PRO A 10 20.68 13.66 -6.04
N LEU A 11 20.08 14.70 -5.46
CA LEU A 11 20.80 15.67 -4.63
C LEU A 11 21.25 14.96 -3.35
N LEU A 12 22.32 14.17 -3.44
CA LEU A 12 22.99 13.52 -2.31
C LEU A 12 23.90 14.55 -1.63
N GLY A 13 23.33 15.69 -1.26
CA GLY A 13 24.04 16.80 -0.63
C GLY A 13 23.72 16.86 0.85
N GLY A 14 24.66 16.45 1.69
CA GLY A 14 24.60 16.82 3.10
C GLY A 14 25.79 16.35 3.93
N GLY A 15 26.16 17.18 4.91
CA GLY A 15 27.25 16.90 5.85
C GLY A 15 27.02 15.65 6.71
N PRO A 16 28.03 15.17 7.45
CA PRO A 16 27.85 14.06 8.38
C PRO A 16 26.77 14.40 9.42
N GLY A 17 25.65 13.68 9.39
CA GLY A 17 24.48 13.90 10.25
C GLY A 17 23.22 14.41 9.52
N GLU A 18 23.35 14.86 8.27
CA GLU A 18 22.19 15.26 7.46
C GLU A 18 21.54 14.04 6.77
N PRO A 19 20.20 13.99 6.72
CA PRO A 19 19.47 12.90 6.07
C PRO A 19 19.83 12.78 4.60
N LEU A 20 19.95 11.55 4.11
CA LEU A 20 19.99 11.26 2.68
C LEU A 20 18.55 11.39 2.15
N VAL A 21 18.29 12.37 1.29
CA VAL A 21 16.98 12.55 0.68
C VAL A 21 16.94 11.79 -0.63
N VAL A 22 16.03 10.83 -0.75
CA VAL A 22 15.89 9.96 -1.92
C VAL A 22 14.45 10.07 -2.44
N PRO A 23 14.23 10.29 -3.76
CA PRO A 23 12.89 10.35 -4.35
C PRO A 23 12.32 8.94 -4.56
N LEU A 24 12.31 8.14 -3.50
CA LEU A 24 11.74 6.80 -3.44
C LEU A 24 10.85 6.69 -2.22
N ASP A 25 9.89 5.78 -2.24
CA ASP A 25 9.14 5.38 -1.05
C ASP A 25 9.98 4.48 -0.13
N ALA A 26 9.52 4.33 1.12
CA ALA A 26 10.24 3.58 2.14
C ALA A 26 10.42 2.09 1.75
N GLU A 27 9.45 1.49 1.06
CA GLU A 27 9.49 0.08 0.67
C GLU A 27 10.56 -0.16 -0.40
N SER A 28 10.63 0.73 -1.41
CA SER A 28 11.69 0.74 -2.42
C SER A 28 13.07 0.82 -1.77
N ILE A 29 13.26 1.67 -0.75
CA ILE A 29 14.52 1.75 0.00
C ILE A 29 14.79 0.45 0.76
N HIS A 30 13.79 -0.08 1.49
CA HIS A 30 13.92 -1.34 2.22
C HIS A 30 14.30 -2.51 1.31
N SER A 31 13.73 -2.55 0.10
CA SER A 31 14.08 -3.52 -0.94
C SER A 31 15.53 -3.36 -1.38
N LEU A 32 15.95 -2.14 -1.70
CA LEU A 32 17.32 -1.84 -2.14
C LEU A 32 18.39 -2.21 -1.11
N ILE A 33 18.12 -1.97 0.17
CA ILE A 33 19.05 -2.29 1.27
C ILE A 33 18.75 -3.63 1.94
N SER A 34 17.83 -4.43 1.37
CA SER A 34 17.38 -5.69 1.98
C SER A 34 18.52 -6.68 2.15
N ASP A 35 19.44 -6.72 1.19
CA ASP A 35 20.72 -7.40 1.31
C ASP A 35 21.74 -6.47 1.98
N PHE A 36 21.59 -6.28 3.29
CA PHE A 36 22.47 -5.41 4.05
C PHE A 36 23.94 -5.89 4.04
N LYS A 37 24.20 -7.16 3.68
CA LYS A 37 25.58 -7.66 3.50
C LYS A 37 26.26 -6.98 2.32
N ARG A 38 25.53 -6.76 1.22
CA ARG A 38 26.02 -5.98 0.06
C ARG A 38 26.34 -4.54 0.43
N VAL A 39 25.57 -3.95 1.35
CA VAL A 39 25.86 -2.60 1.86
C VAL A 39 27.16 -2.61 2.67
N LEU A 40 27.30 -3.55 3.61
CA LEU A 40 28.49 -3.66 4.45
C LEU A 40 29.77 -3.96 3.66
N SER A 41 29.71 -4.80 2.63
CA SER A 41 30.89 -5.19 1.84
C SER A 41 31.51 -4.04 1.04
N ARG A 42 30.82 -2.90 0.92
CA ARG A 42 31.32 -1.68 0.25
C ARG A 42 32.09 -0.75 1.18
N ILE A 43 32.08 -1.02 2.47
CA ILE A 43 32.67 -0.15 3.48
C ILE A 43 34.15 -0.52 3.63
N GLU A 44 35.05 0.47 3.49
CA GLU A 44 36.51 0.24 3.60
C GLU A 44 36.95 -0.44 4.91
N LEU A 45 36.21 -0.19 6.00
CA LEU A 45 36.45 -0.80 7.31
C LEU A 45 36.12 -2.30 7.34
N VAL A 46 35.28 -2.78 6.44
CA VAL A 46 34.78 -4.16 6.40
C VAL A 46 35.71 -4.99 5.52
N GLU A 47 36.34 -6.00 6.12
CA GLU A 47 37.26 -6.91 5.42
C GLU A 47 36.51 -8.13 4.86
N GLU A 48 35.51 -8.61 5.59
CA GLU A 48 34.72 -9.80 5.24
C GLU A 48 33.30 -9.69 5.82
N VAL A 49 32.31 -10.16 5.08
CA VAL A 49 30.92 -10.31 5.55
C VAL A 49 30.48 -11.75 5.31
N GLY A 50 30.02 -12.43 6.35
CA GLY A 50 29.49 -13.79 6.22
C GLY A 50 28.09 -13.95 6.79
N ASP A 51 27.64 -15.19 6.90
CA ASP A 51 26.33 -15.52 7.45
C ASP A 51 26.32 -15.34 8.97
N GLY A 52 25.79 -14.19 9.41
CA GLY A 52 25.69 -13.84 10.83
C GLY A 52 26.96 -13.27 11.44
N TYR A 53 27.94 -12.83 10.64
CA TYR A 53 29.14 -12.17 11.16
C TYR A 53 29.73 -11.15 10.18
N VAL A 54 30.57 -10.26 10.71
CA VAL A 54 31.37 -9.30 9.95
C VAL A 54 32.78 -9.21 10.53
N VAL A 55 33.80 -9.02 9.69
CA VAL A 55 35.18 -8.77 10.10
C VAL A 55 35.50 -7.30 9.85
N LEU A 56 35.77 -6.55 10.91
CA LEU A 56 36.11 -5.13 10.83
C LEU A 56 37.61 -4.90 11.07
N ARG A 57 38.20 -3.95 10.35
CA ARG A 57 39.56 -3.43 10.58
C ARG A 57 39.57 -2.40 11.69
N VAL A 58 39.64 -2.86 12.94
CA VAL A 58 39.60 -1.98 14.11
C VAL A 58 40.98 -1.36 14.37
N PRO A 59 41.10 -0.02 14.48
CA PRO A 59 42.36 0.63 14.84
C PRO A 59 42.86 0.17 16.21
N ARG A 60 44.15 -0.14 16.34
CA ARG A 60 44.82 -0.38 17.61
C ARG A 60 45.30 0.95 18.18
N ARG A 61 44.84 1.30 19.38
CA ARG A 61 45.35 2.44 20.15
C ARG A 61 45.95 1.97 21.47
N PHE A 62 47.11 2.51 21.82
CA PHE A 62 47.68 2.42 23.16
C PHE A 62 47.98 3.84 23.63
N GLY A 63 47.09 4.39 24.46
CA GLY A 63 47.07 5.82 24.72
C GLY A 63 46.89 6.63 23.44
N ILE A 64 47.83 7.53 23.15
CA ILE A 64 47.80 8.43 21.98
C ILE A 64 48.43 7.78 20.73
N LEU A 65 49.19 6.69 20.89
CA LEU A 65 49.92 6.05 19.79
C LEU A 65 48.99 5.18 18.92
N ARG A 66 49.01 5.39 17.59
CA ARG A 66 48.34 4.56 16.58
C ARG A 66 49.23 3.37 16.20
N LEU A 67 48.83 2.17 16.58
CA LEU A 67 49.58 0.91 16.37
C LEU A 67 49.06 0.10 15.16
N GLY A 68 48.54 0.78 14.14
CA GLY A 68 47.91 0.15 12.97
C GLY A 68 46.47 -0.30 13.22
N SER A 69 45.99 -1.28 12.43
CA SER A 69 44.67 -1.90 12.56
C SER A 69 44.79 -3.41 12.79
N ARG A 70 43.73 -4.04 13.31
CA ARG A 70 43.60 -5.51 13.31
C ARG A 70 42.22 -5.92 12.83
N PRO A 71 42.10 -7.07 12.15
CA PRO A 71 40.80 -7.66 11.89
C PRO A 71 40.16 -8.10 13.21
N MET A 72 38.86 -7.84 13.34
CA MET A 72 38.04 -8.27 14.47
C MET A 72 36.74 -8.85 13.92
N ARG A 73 36.55 -10.15 14.11
CA ARG A 73 35.30 -10.84 13.79
C ARG A 73 34.26 -10.55 14.87
N LEU A 74 33.10 -10.08 14.45
CA LEU A 74 31.94 -9.73 15.26
C LEU A 74 30.74 -10.55 14.80
N ASP A 75 29.94 -11.04 15.74
CA ASP A 75 28.64 -11.63 15.45
C ASP A 75 27.70 -10.50 15.01
N MET A 76 26.86 -10.76 14.01
CA MET A 76 26.00 -9.77 13.37
C MET A 76 24.54 -10.23 13.41
N HIS A 77 23.68 -9.37 13.94
CA HIS A 77 22.23 -9.53 13.92
C HIS A 77 21.58 -8.32 13.25
N VAL A 78 20.71 -8.56 12.28
CA VAL A 78 19.97 -7.51 11.56
C VAL A 78 18.50 -7.66 11.88
N TYR A 79 17.90 -6.60 12.43
CA TYR A 79 16.49 -6.50 12.74
C TYR A 79 15.85 -5.50 11.78
N ARG A 80 14.82 -5.95 11.06
CA ARG A 80 14.01 -5.08 10.21
C ARG A 80 12.79 -4.63 11.01
N LEU A 81 12.65 -3.31 11.14
CA LEU A 81 11.48 -2.63 11.69
C LEU A 81 10.77 -1.91 10.52
N GLU A 82 9.56 -1.39 10.77
CA GLU A 82 8.76 -0.69 9.75
C GLU A 82 9.53 0.49 9.13
N ASN A 83 10.09 1.35 9.97
CA ASN A 83 10.77 2.58 9.55
C ASN A 83 12.28 2.58 9.90
N ALA A 84 12.84 1.41 10.19
CA ALA A 84 14.26 1.32 10.52
C ALA A 84 14.85 -0.06 10.27
N LEU A 85 16.16 -0.09 10.03
CA LEU A 85 16.98 -1.29 10.05
C LEU A 85 18.00 -1.14 11.19
N VAL A 86 17.96 -2.07 12.16
CA VAL A 86 18.85 -2.07 13.32
C VAL A 86 19.86 -3.20 13.16
N VAL A 87 21.15 -2.86 13.19
CA VAL A 87 22.24 -3.84 13.14
C VAL A 87 22.98 -3.85 14.45
N LEU A 88 23.02 -5.02 15.09
CA LEU A 88 23.82 -5.28 16.27
C LEU A 88 25.05 -6.08 15.86
N LEU A 89 26.23 -5.53 16.16
CA LEU A 89 27.51 -6.19 15.99
C LEU A 89 28.15 -6.38 17.36
N GLY A 90 28.65 -7.56 17.68
CA GLY A 90 29.25 -7.75 19.00
C GLY A 90 30.15 -8.96 19.14
N ARG A 91 31.04 -8.90 20.14
CA ARG A 91 31.81 -10.04 20.65
C ARG A 91 32.26 -9.76 22.09
N GLY A 92 31.71 -10.49 23.05
CA GLY A 92 32.01 -10.29 24.46
C GLY A 92 31.59 -8.89 24.95
N ALA A 93 32.53 -8.11 25.51
CA ALA A 93 32.26 -6.75 25.99
C ALA A 93 32.34 -5.67 24.88
N ASP A 94 32.75 -6.03 23.67
CA ASP A 94 32.85 -5.12 22.54
C ASP A 94 31.56 -5.18 21.73
N SER A 95 30.83 -4.08 21.60
CA SER A 95 29.58 -4.00 20.84
C SER A 95 29.50 -2.75 19.97
N LEU A 96 28.70 -2.82 18.91
CA LEU A 96 28.37 -1.71 18.03
C LEU A 96 26.91 -1.84 17.59
N VAL A 97 26.17 -0.74 17.67
CA VAL A 97 24.79 -0.63 17.21
C VAL A 97 24.75 0.36 16.06
N LEU A 98 24.10 -0.02 14.97
CA LEU A 98 23.76 0.85 13.86
C LEU A 98 22.25 0.90 13.71
N VAL A 99 21.72 2.08 13.43
CA VAL A 99 20.30 2.30 13.11
C VAL A 99 20.24 3.08 11.81
N VAL A 100 19.62 2.49 10.80
CA VAL A 100 19.25 3.14 9.54
C VAL A 100 17.78 3.48 9.63
N SER A 101 17.45 4.72 10.00
CA SER A 101 16.08 5.23 10.03
C SER A 101 15.66 5.65 8.63
N ILE A 102 14.46 5.24 8.23
CA ILE A 102 13.85 5.49 6.93
C ILE A 102 12.53 6.18 7.20
N ALA A 103 12.46 7.47 6.93
CA ALA A 103 11.26 8.27 7.14
C ALA A 103 10.71 8.74 5.79
N ASP A 104 9.50 8.32 5.44
CA ASP A 104 8.77 8.87 4.30
C ASP A 104 8.19 10.23 4.69
N VAL A 105 8.55 11.29 3.96
CA VAL A 105 8.11 12.66 4.21
C VAL A 105 7.16 13.18 3.11
N GLY A 106 6.66 12.30 2.23
CA GLY A 106 5.75 12.65 1.14
C GLY A 106 6.41 13.26 -0.10
N GLU A 107 7.55 13.93 0.05
CA GLU A 107 8.42 14.38 -1.07
C GLU A 107 9.56 13.39 -1.38
N GLY A 108 9.57 12.24 -0.71
CA GLY A 108 10.62 11.23 -0.78
C GLY A 108 10.93 10.68 0.61
N VAL A 109 11.98 9.88 0.69
CA VAL A 109 12.45 9.27 1.92
C VAL A 109 13.70 9.96 2.42
N HIS A 110 13.70 10.26 3.71
CA HIS A 110 14.85 10.68 4.47
C HIS A 110 15.50 9.47 5.14
N ILE A 111 16.74 9.16 4.78
CA ILE A 111 17.52 8.09 5.39
C ILE A 111 18.54 8.70 6.35
N VAL A 112 18.43 8.35 7.63
CA VAL A 112 19.37 8.77 8.67
C VAL A 112 20.11 7.54 9.17
N VAL A 113 21.44 7.55 9.05
CA VAL A 113 22.29 6.50 9.64
C VAL A 113 22.89 7.03 10.93
N SER A 114 22.62 6.34 12.02
CA SER A 114 23.18 6.63 13.34
C SER A 114 23.75 5.36 13.95
N GLY A 115 24.58 5.52 14.99
CA GLY A 115 25.17 4.37 15.65
C GLY A 115 26.18 4.75 16.72
N GLY A 116 26.51 3.76 17.54
CA GLY A 116 27.44 3.89 18.66
C GLY A 116 28.16 2.59 18.92
N GLY A 117 29.29 2.66 19.60
CA GLY A 117 30.09 1.48 19.94
C GLY A 117 30.66 1.57 21.34
N SER A 118 30.88 0.40 21.94
CA SER A 118 31.48 0.22 23.26
C SER A 118 32.85 -0.46 23.15
N GLY A 119 33.64 -0.39 24.22
CA GLY A 119 34.94 -1.03 24.30
C GLY A 119 35.88 -0.64 23.16
N ARG A 120 36.50 -1.64 22.54
CA ARG A 120 37.47 -1.49 21.45
C ARG A 120 36.84 -1.03 20.14
N LEU A 121 35.52 -1.12 19.99
CA LEU A 121 34.80 -0.71 18.79
C LEU A 121 34.36 0.76 18.80
N SER A 122 34.34 1.41 19.97
CA SER A 122 33.94 2.82 20.09
C SER A 122 34.64 3.76 19.09
N PRO A 123 35.97 3.67 18.86
CA PRO A 123 36.65 4.52 17.89
C PRO A 123 36.28 4.26 16.42
N ALA A 124 35.71 3.09 16.12
CA ALA A 124 35.33 2.68 14.77
C ALA A 124 33.87 3.03 14.42
N ALA A 125 33.03 3.32 15.42
CA ALA A 125 31.59 3.57 15.24
C ALA A 125 31.31 4.72 14.26
N GLY A 126 31.99 5.86 14.40
CA GLY A 126 31.79 7.01 13.51
C GLY A 126 32.19 6.73 12.06
N SER A 127 33.29 6.00 11.85
CA SER A 127 33.72 5.58 10.51
C SER A 127 32.75 4.58 9.89
N LEU A 128 32.20 3.67 10.68
CA LEU A 128 31.23 2.69 10.20
C LEU A 128 29.88 3.35 9.85
N VAL A 129 29.38 4.27 10.68
CA VAL A 129 28.16 5.05 10.38
C VAL A 129 28.31 5.82 9.06
N ARG A 130 29.45 6.49 8.86
CA ARG A 130 29.76 7.18 7.61
C ARG A 130 29.82 6.23 6.43
N GLY A 131 30.54 5.12 6.57
CA GLY A 131 30.67 4.11 5.53
C GLY A 131 29.34 3.48 5.13
N VAL A 132 28.46 3.18 6.09
CA VAL A 132 27.11 2.68 5.81
C VAL A 132 26.30 3.71 5.03
N ARG A 133 26.34 4.99 5.45
CA ARG A 133 25.65 6.08 4.73
C ARG A 133 26.12 6.20 3.29
N GLU A 134 27.44 6.22 3.07
CA GLU A 134 28.05 6.28 1.73
C GLU A 134 27.71 5.04 0.89
N ALA A 135 27.74 3.85 1.49
CA ALA A 135 27.38 2.61 0.82
C ALA A 135 25.89 2.58 0.41
N ILE A 136 24.98 3.03 1.29
CA ILE A 136 23.56 3.18 0.96
C ILE A 136 23.38 4.18 -0.17
N ALA A 137 24.03 5.34 -0.09
CA ALA A 137 24.00 6.35 -1.16
C ALA A 137 24.48 5.76 -2.50
N GLY A 138 25.55 4.98 -2.50
CA GLY A 138 26.03 4.29 -3.69
C GLY A 138 25.09 3.20 -4.21
N VAL A 139 24.39 2.47 -3.33
CA VAL A 139 23.35 1.49 -3.75
C VAL A 139 22.15 2.21 -4.38
N VAL A 140 21.73 3.32 -3.79
CA VAL A 140 20.66 4.20 -4.27
C VAL A 140 21.03 4.81 -5.63
N GLU A 141 22.23 5.37 -5.75
CA GLU A 141 22.74 5.96 -6.99
C GLU A 141 22.91 4.90 -8.08
N GLU A 142 23.47 3.74 -7.75
CA GLU A 142 23.50 2.62 -8.68
C GLU A 142 22.10 2.29 -9.14
N ALA A 143 21.12 2.24 -8.23
CA ALA A 143 19.73 1.92 -8.51
C ALA A 143 19.04 2.89 -9.51
N TRP A 144 19.60 4.08 -9.73
CA TRP A 144 19.06 5.08 -10.64
C TRP A 144 18.93 4.58 -12.08
N PRO A 145 17.80 4.85 -12.76
CA PRO A 145 17.61 4.43 -14.15
C PRO A 145 18.42 5.31 -15.13
N THR A 146 18.97 4.68 -16.16
CA THR A 146 19.54 5.37 -17.32
C THR A 146 18.49 5.49 -18.43
N VAL A 147 18.66 6.41 -19.37
CA VAL A 147 17.75 6.56 -20.53
C VAL A 147 18.53 6.27 -21.81
N SER A 148 18.06 5.30 -22.59
CA SER A 148 18.67 4.88 -23.85
C SER A 148 17.59 4.40 -24.81
N LEU A 149 16.88 5.34 -25.44
CA LEU A 149 15.68 5.07 -26.22
C LEU A 149 15.96 4.32 -27.52
N SER A 150 14.99 3.51 -27.94
CA SER A 150 14.97 2.83 -29.23
C SER A 150 13.56 2.84 -29.82
N GLY A 151 13.46 3.04 -31.14
CA GLY A 151 12.15 3.12 -31.80
C GLY A 151 11.30 1.85 -31.64
N ALA A 152 11.93 0.67 -31.58
CA ALA A 152 11.19 -0.59 -31.36
C ALA A 152 10.53 -0.66 -29.99
N ASP A 153 11.22 -0.19 -28.95
CA ASP A 153 10.65 -0.15 -27.60
C ASP A 153 9.67 1.02 -27.42
N ASP A 154 9.79 2.11 -28.19
CA ASP A 154 8.77 3.16 -28.25
C ASP A 154 7.44 2.64 -28.82
N GLU A 155 7.48 1.79 -29.84
CA GLU A 155 6.29 1.09 -30.37
C GLU A 155 5.71 0.12 -29.34
N LEU A 156 6.56 -0.62 -28.62
CA LEU A 156 6.12 -1.52 -27.55
C LEU A 156 5.46 -0.75 -26.41
N ALA A 157 6.04 0.37 -26.00
CA ALA A 157 5.44 1.27 -25.01
C ALA A 157 4.06 1.76 -25.47
N ALA A 158 3.90 2.13 -26.75
CA ALA A 158 2.64 2.58 -27.28
C ALA A 158 1.56 1.48 -27.32
N ALA A 159 1.94 0.24 -27.65
CA ALA A 159 1.01 -0.89 -27.73
C ALA A 159 0.37 -1.26 -26.38
N GLY A 160 1.08 -1.07 -25.26
CA GLY A 160 0.60 -1.44 -23.93
C GLY A 160 0.56 -2.96 -23.69
N VAL A 161 0.06 -3.37 -22.52
CA VAL A 161 -0.11 -4.78 -22.12
C VAL A 161 -1.53 -5.00 -21.58
N GLN A 162 -2.09 -6.19 -21.79
CA GLN A 162 -3.45 -6.57 -21.36
C GLN A 162 -3.49 -7.60 -20.21
N ASP A 163 -2.35 -7.90 -19.58
CA ASP A 163 -2.22 -8.89 -18.50
C ASP A 163 -2.27 -8.27 -17.07
N ALA A 164 -2.21 -9.11 -16.03
CA ALA A 164 -2.19 -8.66 -14.63
C ALA A 164 -0.82 -8.07 -14.22
N ALA A 165 -0.82 -6.91 -13.56
CA ALA A 165 0.38 -6.22 -13.11
C ALA A 165 1.13 -6.96 -11.98
N LEU A 166 2.45 -6.87 -11.99
CA LEU A 166 3.38 -7.37 -10.96
C LEU A 166 3.58 -6.37 -9.81
N VAL A 167 3.47 -5.08 -10.10
CA VAL A 167 3.67 -3.99 -9.14
C VAL A 167 2.58 -2.96 -9.29
N PHE A 168 2.15 -2.42 -8.15
CA PHE A 168 1.13 -1.40 -8.05
C PHE A 168 1.58 -0.35 -7.03
N TYR A 169 1.64 0.90 -7.45
CA TYR A 169 1.83 2.05 -6.56
C TYR A 169 0.81 3.12 -6.91
N ASP A 170 0.00 3.52 -5.94
CA ASP A 170 -0.69 4.80 -5.99
C ASP A 170 0.08 5.78 -5.10
N SER A 171 -0.07 7.09 -5.36
CA SER A 171 0.56 8.23 -4.67
C SER A 171 1.83 8.77 -5.31
N PHE A 172 1.73 10.04 -5.72
CA PHE A 172 2.87 10.90 -6.03
C PHE A 172 2.61 12.30 -5.46
N THR A 173 3.67 12.94 -4.97
CA THR A 173 3.91 14.36 -5.26
C THR A 173 5.12 14.33 -6.18
N PRO A 174 4.96 14.37 -7.52
CA PRO A 174 6.03 14.05 -8.44
C PRO A 174 7.22 14.97 -8.19
N VAL A 175 8.38 14.40 -7.86
CA VAL A 175 9.60 15.18 -7.69
C VAL A 175 10.16 15.42 -9.07
N LYS A 176 9.55 16.37 -9.77
CA LYS A 176 9.99 16.91 -11.05
C LYS A 176 9.89 15.96 -12.25
N ASN A 177 10.16 14.65 -12.25
CA ASN A 177 10.05 13.81 -13.46
C ASN A 177 9.40 12.46 -13.19
N VAL A 178 8.10 12.33 -13.50
CA VAL A 178 7.30 11.14 -13.13
C VAL A 178 7.76 9.87 -13.83
N LEU A 179 8.32 9.98 -15.04
CA LEU A 179 8.77 8.81 -15.82
C LEU A 179 10.02 8.19 -15.23
N VAL A 180 11.01 9.02 -14.91
CA VAL A 180 12.27 8.57 -14.30
C VAL A 180 11.99 8.03 -12.90
N GLU A 181 11.14 8.71 -12.13
CA GLU A 181 10.73 8.25 -10.80
C GLU A 181 10.00 6.91 -10.86
N ALA A 182 9.07 6.74 -11.80
CA ALA A 182 8.37 5.47 -12.00
C ALA A 182 9.32 4.33 -12.38
N ALA A 183 10.23 4.56 -13.32
CA ALA A 183 11.26 3.58 -13.66
C ALA A 183 12.12 3.22 -12.45
N TYR A 184 12.48 4.22 -11.64
CA TYR A 184 13.29 4.03 -10.46
C TYR A 184 12.60 3.15 -9.42
N ARG A 185 11.31 3.40 -9.15
CA ARG A 185 10.48 2.57 -8.26
C ARG A 185 10.34 1.14 -8.73
N VAL A 186 10.09 0.94 -10.03
CA VAL A 186 10.00 -0.43 -10.60
C VAL A 186 11.32 -1.17 -10.42
N ILE A 187 12.46 -0.55 -10.72
CA ILE A 187 13.79 -1.17 -10.56
C ILE A 187 14.13 -1.41 -9.09
N ALA A 188 13.78 -0.50 -8.19
CA ALA A 188 14.01 -0.64 -6.76
C ALA A 188 13.18 -1.79 -6.16
N ALA A 189 11.93 -1.93 -6.60
CA ALA A 189 11.00 -2.94 -6.12
C ALA A 189 11.26 -4.33 -6.71
N LEU A 190 11.49 -4.42 -8.03
CA LEU A 190 11.60 -5.70 -8.75
C LEU A 190 13.05 -6.12 -9.04
N GLY A 191 14.00 -5.21 -8.88
CA GLY A 191 15.36 -5.38 -9.37
C GLY A 191 15.50 -5.00 -10.85
N PRO A 192 16.72 -5.10 -11.41
CA PRO A 192 16.93 -4.89 -12.83
C PRO A 192 16.32 -6.04 -13.65
N GLY A 193 15.59 -5.72 -14.71
CA GLY A 193 14.87 -6.71 -15.50
C GLY A 193 14.18 -6.11 -16.73
N GLU A 194 13.28 -6.86 -17.35
CA GLU A 194 12.54 -6.39 -18.53
C GLU A 194 11.08 -6.14 -18.16
N TYR A 195 10.69 -4.86 -18.12
CA TYR A 195 9.38 -4.45 -17.67
C TYR A 195 8.72 -3.49 -18.64
N LEU A 196 7.39 -3.58 -18.75
CA LEU A 196 6.57 -2.45 -19.17
C LEU A 196 6.03 -1.81 -17.90
N ALA A 197 6.14 -0.50 -17.76
CA ALA A 197 5.48 0.25 -16.70
C ALA A 197 4.48 1.22 -17.31
N GLU A 198 3.33 1.40 -16.67
CA GLU A 198 2.27 2.32 -17.06
C GLU A 198 1.94 3.24 -15.89
N ILE A 199 1.78 4.52 -16.21
CA ILE A 199 1.53 5.60 -15.28
C ILE A 199 0.23 6.27 -15.71
N GLN A 200 -0.79 6.25 -14.85
CA GLN A 200 -2.11 6.82 -15.13
C GLN A 200 -2.40 7.99 -14.19
N GLY A 201 -2.89 9.12 -14.69
CA GLY A 201 -3.40 10.21 -13.86
C GLY A 201 -4.69 9.81 -13.17
N MET A 202 -4.82 10.12 -11.86
CA MET A 202 -6.01 9.74 -11.09
C MET A 202 -7.13 10.80 -11.09
N LEU A 203 -6.88 12.02 -11.57
CA LEU A 203 -7.91 13.06 -11.63
C LEU A 203 -8.52 13.13 -13.03
N HIS A 204 -9.84 12.95 -13.12
CA HIS A 204 -10.60 12.93 -14.38
C HIS A 204 -10.59 14.26 -15.17
N GLU A 205 -10.14 15.36 -14.57
CA GLU A 205 -10.11 16.67 -15.24
C GLU A 205 -9.08 16.68 -16.39
N TYR A 206 -8.08 15.79 -16.39
CA TYR A 206 -7.10 15.65 -17.46
C TYR A 206 -6.74 14.16 -17.66
N TYR A 207 -6.92 13.65 -18.87
CA TYR A 207 -6.44 12.31 -19.20
C TYR A 207 -4.92 12.35 -19.27
N TYR A 208 -4.25 11.55 -18.44
CA TYR A 208 -2.81 11.40 -18.45
C TYR A 208 -2.46 9.91 -18.44
N LEU A 209 -1.75 9.46 -19.46
CA LEU A 209 -1.21 8.12 -19.56
C LEU A 209 0.25 8.22 -20.02
N ALA A 210 1.15 7.54 -19.33
CA ALA A 210 2.51 7.37 -19.80
C ALA A 210 2.96 5.93 -19.64
N ARG A 211 3.79 5.44 -20.55
CA ARG A 211 4.32 4.09 -20.54
C ARG A 211 5.81 4.08 -20.78
N LEU A 212 6.48 3.12 -20.14
CA LEU A 212 7.92 2.96 -20.12
C LEU A 212 8.27 1.51 -20.40
N VAL A 213 9.16 1.28 -21.36
CA VAL A 213 9.86 -0.01 -21.46
C VAL A 213 11.17 0.12 -20.70
N ILE A 214 11.39 -0.78 -19.75
CA ILE A 214 12.56 -0.85 -18.91
C ILE A 214 13.31 -2.13 -19.28
N ARG A 215 14.60 -2.03 -19.62
CA ARG A 215 15.50 -3.17 -19.88
C ARG A 215 16.74 -3.08 -19.00
N GLY A 216 16.87 -4.04 -18.09
CA GLY A 216 17.85 -4.00 -17.02
C GLY A 216 17.62 -2.79 -16.12
N ARG A 217 18.42 -1.75 -16.35
CA ARG A 217 18.36 -0.45 -15.62
C ARG A 217 18.00 0.73 -16.52
N SER A 218 17.82 0.47 -17.81
CA SER A 218 17.61 1.52 -18.80
C SER A 218 16.13 1.63 -19.13
N VAL A 219 15.63 2.85 -19.17
CA VAL A 219 14.42 3.18 -19.91
C VAL A 219 14.77 3.19 -21.39
N THR A 220 14.21 2.26 -22.15
CA THR A 220 14.55 2.03 -23.57
C THR A 220 13.41 2.37 -24.52
N GLY A 221 12.20 2.59 -24.00
CA GLY A 221 11.06 3.06 -24.80
C GLY A 221 10.12 3.89 -23.95
N VAL A 222 9.53 4.92 -24.55
CA VAL A 222 8.62 5.83 -23.85
C VAL A 222 7.44 6.19 -24.76
N TYR A 223 6.25 6.17 -24.16
CA TYR A 223 5.02 6.67 -24.75
C TYR A 223 4.31 7.57 -23.75
N ALA A 224 3.69 8.65 -24.21
CA ALA A 224 2.82 9.46 -23.37
C ALA A 224 1.61 9.94 -24.17
N GLU A 225 0.48 10.04 -23.49
CA GLU A 225 -0.78 10.54 -24.00
C GLU A 225 -1.40 11.48 -22.98
N MET A 226 -1.70 12.70 -23.41
CA MET A 226 -2.29 13.74 -22.58
C MET A 226 -3.31 14.52 -23.40
N ASP A 227 -4.54 14.63 -22.89
CA ASP A 227 -5.63 15.39 -23.53
C ASP A 227 -5.80 15.07 -25.03
N GLY A 228 -5.77 13.78 -25.38
CA GLY A 228 -5.92 13.28 -26.76
C GLY A 228 -4.70 13.47 -27.67
N HIS A 229 -3.58 13.99 -27.14
CA HIS A 229 -2.33 14.13 -27.86
C HIS A 229 -1.36 13.03 -27.42
N SER A 230 -0.89 12.22 -28.36
CA SER A 230 0.08 11.16 -28.09
C SER A 230 1.45 11.46 -28.70
N VAL A 231 2.50 11.15 -27.94
CA VAL A 231 3.90 11.36 -28.28
C VAL A 231 4.73 10.14 -27.87
N ARG A 232 5.90 9.96 -28.51
CA ARG A 232 6.80 8.82 -28.30
C ARG A 232 8.24 9.28 -28.13
N GLY A 233 9.08 8.41 -27.58
CA GLY A 233 10.51 8.60 -27.47
C GLY A 233 10.90 9.88 -26.71
N GLU A 234 11.82 10.66 -27.26
CA GLU A 234 12.32 11.88 -26.61
C GLU A 234 11.23 12.93 -26.36
N ASP A 235 10.22 13.01 -27.23
CA ASP A 235 9.15 14.00 -27.07
C ASP A 235 8.17 13.58 -25.96
N ALA A 236 7.99 12.28 -25.75
CA ALA A 236 7.28 11.77 -24.59
C ALA A 236 8.02 12.08 -23.28
N LEU A 237 9.35 11.97 -23.23
CA LEU A 237 10.14 12.35 -22.05
C LEU A 237 9.97 13.83 -21.67
N LYS A 238 9.87 14.72 -22.66
CA LYS A 238 9.65 16.17 -22.43
C LYS A 238 8.22 16.46 -21.97
N THR A 239 7.25 15.76 -22.56
CA THR A 239 5.81 16.01 -22.34
C THR A 239 5.34 15.43 -21.01
N ALA A 240 5.81 14.24 -20.64
CA ALA A 240 5.46 13.54 -19.41
C ALA A 240 6.24 14.03 -18.17
N TRP A 241 6.92 15.17 -18.26
CA TRP A 241 7.75 15.68 -17.16
C TRP A 241 6.89 15.99 -15.92
N LYS A 242 5.66 16.50 -16.08
CA LYS A 242 4.77 16.84 -14.96
C LYS A 242 3.32 16.47 -15.26
N PRO A 243 2.75 15.45 -14.61
CA PRO A 243 1.32 15.15 -14.77
C PRO A 243 0.48 16.36 -14.31
N PRO A 244 -0.67 16.63 -14.95
CA PRO A 244 -1.59 17.68 -14.53
C PRO A 244 -2.09 17.48 -13.10
N SER A 245 -2.25 16.21 -12.70
CA SER A 245 -2.56 15.80 -11.34
C SER A 245 -1.28 15.54 -10.55
N HIS A 246 -1.25 15.93 -9.27
CA HIS A 246 -0.20 15.47 -8.37
C HIS A 246 -0.24 13.94 -8.19
N ARG A 247 -1.39 13.30 -8.38
CA ARG A 247 -1.55 11.86 -8.18
C ARG A 247 -1.47 11.09 -9.48
N VAL A 248 -0.63 10.06 -9.50
CA VAL A 248 -0.65 9.04 -10.57
C VAL A 248 -0.65 7.64 -9.96
N ARG A 249 -1.07 6.67 -10.76
CA ARG A 249 -1.07 5.23 -10.51
C ARG A 249 0.02 4.61 -11.37
N LEU A 250 0.93 3.85 -10.77
CA LEU A 250 2.01 3.14 -11.44
C LEU A 250 1.75 1.63 -11.40
N LEU A 251 1.65 1.05 -12.59
CA LEU A 251 1.52 -0.38 -12.83
C LEU A 251 2.77 -0.87 -13.55
N ALA A 252 3.24 -2.09 -13.26
CA ALA A 252 4.32 -2.69 -14.05
C ALA A 252 4.10 -4.18 -14.32
N TRP A 253 4.53 -4.64 -15.51
CA TRP A 253 4.44 -6.01 -16.00
C TRP A 253 5.80 -6.50 -16.47
N ALA A 254 6.11 -7.79 -16.34
CA ALA A 254 7.32 -8.37 -16.93
C ALA A 254 7.09 -8.68 -18.41
N LEU A 255 8.05 -8.31 -19.26
CA LEU A 255 7.99 -8.54 -20.71
C LEU A 255 8.48 -9.94 -21.10
N GLY A 256 9.43 -10.50 -20.35
CA GLY A 256 9.79 -11.92 -20.42
C GLY A 256 8.99 -12.69 -19.38
N GLY A 257 8.51 -13.90 -19.70
CA GLY A 257 7.66 -14.74 -18.82
C GLY A 257 8.23 -15.13 -17.44
N GLN A 258 9.27 -14.47 -16.94
CA GLN A 258 9.68 -14.47 -15.55
C GLN A 258 8.56 -13.94 -14.66
N ARG A 259 7.98 -14.84 -13.87
CA ARG A 259 7.00 -14.51 -12.84
C ARG A 259 7.74 -14.05 -11.58
N HIS A 260 7.85 -12.75 -11.36
CA HIS A 260 8.22 -12.23 -10.05
C HIS A 260 7.06 -12.52 -9.06
N ARG A 261 7.38 -13.01 -7.85
CA ARG A 261 6.39 -13.25 -6.77
C ARG A 261 6.18 -12.01 -5.90
N VAL A 262 6.04 -10.83 -6.51
CA VAL A 262 5.52 -9.67 -5.79
C VAL A 262 4.04 -9.62 -6.13
N ARG A 263 3.17 -9.95 -5.17
CA ARG A 263 1.74 -9.71 -5.28
C ARG A 263 1.42 -8.54 -4.37
N VAL A 264 1.38 -7.35 -4.93
CA VAL A 264 0.68 -6.24 -4.28
C VAL A 264 -0.81 -6.52 -4.44
N ASN A 265 -1.58 -6.51 -3.35
CA ASN A 265 -3.05 -6.52 -3.46
C ASN A 265 -3.44 -5.12 -3.95
N ALA A 266 -3.42 -4.94 -5.27
CA ALA A 266 -3.86 -3.71 -5.90
C ALA A 266 -5.32 -3.46 -5.52
N PRO A 267 -5.65 -2.28 -4.97
CA PRO A 267 -7.03 -1.85 -4.82
C PRO A 267 -7.75 -1.91 -6.16
N GLN A 268 -8.83 -2.67 -6.20
CA GLN A 268 -9.70 -2.78 -7.36
C GLN A 268 -10.66 -1.58 -7.38
N PRO A 269 -10.73 -0.79 -8.47
CA PRO A 269 -11.74 0.25 -8.60
C PRO A 269 -13.15 -0.39 -8.64
N VAL A 270 -14.06 0.16 -7.85
CA VAL A 270 -15.49 -0.19 -7.77
C VAL A 270 -16.34 0.90 -8.41
N TYR A 271 -15.94 2.16 -8.23
CA TYR A 271 -16.58 3.33 -8.81
C TYR A 271 -15.53 4.44 -8.89
N GLU A 272 -15.48 5.17 -10.01
CA GLU A 272 -14.60 6.32 -10.20
C GLU A 272 -15.37 7.34 -11.05
N GLU A 273 -15.70 8.50 -10.47
CA GLU A 273 -16.32 9.61 -11.20
C GLU A 273 -15.87 10.96 -10.64
N GLY A 274 -15.18 11.75 -11.48
CA GLY A 274 -14.70 13.07 -11.08
C GLY A 274 -13.71 12.98 -9.93
N ARG A 275 -14.13 13.46 -8.75
CA ARG A 275 -13.32 13.49 -7.51
C ARG A 275 -13.71 12.40 -6.52
N HIS A 276 -14.78 11.66 -6.78
CA HIS A 276 -15.29 10.63 -5.90
C HIS A 276 -14.91 9.25 -6.44
N ALA A 277 -14.33 8.41 -5.59
CA ALA A 277 -13.89 7.07 -5.97
C ALA A 277 -14.13 6.08 -4.84
N VAL A 278 -14.40 4.84 -5.21
CA VAL A 278 -14.52 3.70 -4.32
C VAL A 278 -13.60 2.61 -4.82
N TYR A 279 -12.73 2.13 -3.93
CA TYR A 279 -11.82 1.01 -4.18
C TYR A 279 -12.11 -0.14 -3.22
N ARG A 280 -11.66 -1.32 -3.62
CA ARG A 280 -11.77 -2.54 -2.84
C ARG A 280 -10.45 -3.27 -2.76
N LEU A 281 -10.06 -3.65 -1.55
CA LEU A 281 -9.03 -4.65 -1.31
C LEU A 281 -9.69 -6.01 -1.10
N TRP A 282 -9.35 -6.97 -1.96
CA TRP A 282 -9.80 -8.36 -1.88
C TRP A 282 -8.65 -9.27 -2.30
N PRO A 283 -8.24 -10.28 -1.50
CA PRO A 283 -7.13 -11.15 -1.86
C PRO A 283 -7.41 -12.10 -3.04
N GLY A 284 -8.62 -12.08 -3.61
CA GLY A 284 -9.10 -13.11 -4.54
C GLY A 284 -9.11 -14.47 -3.84
N GLY A 285 -10.28 -14.88 -3.32
CA GLY A 285 -10.38 -16.03 -2.41
C GLY A 285 -9.64 -17.29 -2.85
N ARG A 286 -9.03 -17.98 -1.88
CA ARG A 286 -8.65 -19.41 -1.98
C ARG A 286 -9.54 -20.26 -1.08
N PRO A 287 -10.84 -20.39 -1.39
CA PRO A 287 -11.77 -21.13 -0.55
C PRO A 287 -11.38 -22.60 -0.37
N GLU A 288 -10.50 -23.15 -1.23
CA GLU A 288 -9.92 -24.50 -1.13
C GLU A 288 -9.12 -24.78 0.16
N TYR A 289 -8.63 -23.76 0.85
CA TYR A 289 -7.91 -23.93 2.13
C TYR A 289 -8.77 -23.62 3.37
N GLY A 290 -10.07 -23.36 3.18
CA GLY A 290 -10.96 -22.87 4.22
C GLY A 290 -10.73 -21.38 4.55
N GLY A 291 -11.68 -20.77 5.25
CA GLY A 291 -11.66 -19.36 5.64
C GLY A 291 -12.66 -18.48 4.89
N LEU A 292 -13.15 -17.44 5.56
CA LEU A 292 -13.99 -16.40 4.96
C LEU A 292 -13.10 -15.36 4.29
N THR A 293 -13.32 -15.11 3.00
CA THR A 293 -12.61 -14.06 2.29
C THR A 293 -13.20 -12.71 2.66
N VAL A 294 -12.37 -11.83 3.21
CA VAL A 294 -12.76 -10.50 3.64
C VAL A 294 -12.42 -9.45 2.58
N SER A 295 -13.14 -8.34 2.65
CA SER A 295 -12.97 -7.17 1.82
C SER A 295 -12.84 -5.95 2.71
N THR A 296 -11.94 -5.06 2.33
CA THR A 296 -11.88 -3.69 2.85
C THR A 296 -12.18 -2.74 1.72
N TYR A 297 -12.95 -1.69 1.97
CA TYR A 297 -13.26 -0.68 0.98
C TYR A 297 -12.63 0.66 1.35
N ILE A 298 -12.23 1.43 0.33
CA ILE A 298 -11.69 2.77 0.49
C ILE A 298 -12.57 3.72 -0.31
N VAL A 299 -13.15 4.71 0.33
CA VAL A 299 -13.93 5.78 -0.31
C VAL A 299 -13.07 7.03 -0.28
N GLY A 300 -12.89 7.69 -1.42
CA GLY A 300 -12.22 8.97 -1.52
C GLY A 300 -13.15 10.00 -2.13
N ASP A 301 -13.17 11.20 -1.57
CA ASP A 301 -13.79 12.37 -2.19
C ASP A 301 -12.83 13.58 -2.12
N GLY A 302 -12.20 13.90 -3.25
CA GLY A 302 -11.18 14.94 -3.35
C GLY A 302 -9.90 14.59 -2.59
N TYR A 303 -9.70 15.21 -1.42
CA TYR A 303 -8.52 15.01 -0.56
C TYR A 303 -8.90 14.43 0.81
N GLU A 304 -10.09 13.84 0.92
CA GLU A 304 -10.52 13.16 2.13
C GLU A 304 -10.87 11.71 1.81
N TYR A 305 -10.40 10.81 2.67
CA TYR A 305 -10.58 9.38 2.53
C TYR A 305 -11.26 8.77 3.74
N ALA A 306 -12.06 7.75 3.49
CA ALA A 306 -12.62 6.85 4.47
C ALA A 306 -12.22 5.41 4.17
N VAL A 307 -11.83 4.66 5.19
CA VAL A 307 -11.71 3.20 5.09
C VAL A 307 -12.94 2.56 5.72
N VAL A 308 -13.66 1.80 4.92
CA VAL A 308 -14.90 1.14 5.31
C VAL A 308 -14.62 -0.33 5.51
N ASP A 309 -14.88 -0.76 6.74
CA ASP A 309 -14.77 -2.12 7.20
C ASP A 309 -13.36 -2.69 6.98
N PRO A 310 -12.37 -2.29 7.80
CA PRO A 310 -10.96 -2.67 7.64
C PRO A 310 -10.71 -4.14 8.02
N ALA A 311 -11.46 -5.06 7.42
CA ALA A 311 -11.35 -6.49 7.57
C ALA A 311 -10.25 -6.99 6.62
N GLY A 312 -9.09 -7.31 7.18
CA GLY A 312 -7.92 -7.68 6.39
C GLY A 312 -6.65 -7.80 7.21
N PRO A 313 -5.60 -8.36 6.58
CA PRO A 313 -4.29 -8.45 7.18
C PRO A 313 -3.63 -7.05 7.25
N ALA A 314 -2.72 -6.85 8.21
CA ALA A 314 -2.10 -5.55 8.52
C ALA A 314 -1.33 -4.95 7.32
N GLU A 315 -0.77 -5.81 6.47
CA GLU A 315 0.00 -5.49 5.28
C GLU A 315 -0.80 -4.68 4.25
N TRP A 316 -2.13 -4.75 4.29
CA TRP A 316 -2.99 -3.94 3.43
C TRP A 316 -2.96 -2.45 3.72
N SER A 317 -2.44 -2.05 4.88
CA SER A 317 -2.22 -0.64 5.21
C SER A 317 -1.33 0.05 4.16
N GLN A 318 -0.42 -0.68 3.51
CA GLN A 318 0.41 -0.17 2.42
C GLN A 318 -0.41 0.14 1.17
N ALA A 319 -1.36 -0.73 0.81
CA ALA A 319 -2.24 -0.49 -0.33
C ALA A 319 -3.16 0.72 -0.08
N VAL A 320 -3.63 0.89 1.17
CA VAL A 320 -4.37 2.09 1.59
C VAL A 320 -3.49 3.34 1.53
N ARG A 321 -2.26 3.29 2.08
CA ARG A 321 -1.30 4.41 2.01
C ARG A 321 -0.98 4.80 0.58
N GLY A 322 -0.84 3.83 -0.32
CA GLY A 322 -0.67 4.10 -1.75
C GLY A 322 -1.85 4.91 -2.28
N LEU A 323 -3.09 4.46 -2.07
CA LEU A 323 -4.28 5.17 -2.55
C LEU A 323 -4.43 6.59 -1.96
N VAL A 324 -4.30 6.68 -0.64
CA VAL A 324 -4.53 7.91 0.12
C VAL A 324 -3.40 8.91 -0.13
N GLY A 325 -2.17 8.41 -0.30
CA GLY A 325 -0.93 9.16 -0.39
C GLY A 325 -0.50 9.69 0.97
N ASP A 326 -1.04 10.84 1.35
CA ASP A 326 -0.79 11.45 2.66
C ASP A 326 -1.81 10.95 3.67
N MET A 327 -1.38 10.18 4.67
CA MET A 327 -2.28 9.59 5.67
C MET A 327 -3.01 10.61 6.54
N GLU A 328 -2.60 11.88 6.57
CA GLU A 328 -3.39 12.97 7.16
C GLU A 328 -4.75 13.15 6.47
N GLN A 329 -4.89 12.67 5.23
CA GLN A 329 -6.11 12.72 4.46
C GLN A 329 -7.09 11.59 4.76
N LEU A 330 -6.65 10.56 5.48
CA LEU A 330 -7.57 9.55 6.02
C LEU A 330 -8.30 10.16 7.22
N ARG A 331 -9.55 10.58 7.00
CA ARG A 331 -10.37 11.29 8.01
C ARG A 331 -11.28 10.35 8.80
N LEU A 332 -11.66 9.24 8.19
CA LEU A 332 -12.70 8.36 8.72
C LEU A 332 -12.31 6.89 8.57
N ILE A 333 -12.55 6.10 9.61
CA ILE A 333 -12.55 4.64 9.53
C ILE A 333 -13.89 4.15 10.07
N VAL A 334 -14.63 3.38 9.29
CA VAL A 334 -15.93 2.83 9.69
C VAL A 334 -15.75 1.34 9.99
N ALA A 335 -15.67 0.98 11.27
CA ALA A 335 -15.56 -0.41 11.70
C ALA A 335 -16.95 -1.08 11.75
N GLY A 336 -17.16 -2.06 10.87
CA GLY A 336 -18.43 -2.79 10.76
C GLY A 336 -18.81 -3.58 12.02
N ASP A 337 -17.81 -4.05 12.76
CA ASP A 337 -17.89 -4.75 14.05
C ASP A 337 -16.52 -4.72 14.74
N ALA A 338 -16.33 -5.54 15.78
CA ALA A 338 -15.04 -5.79 16.43
C ALA A 338 -14.54 -7.24 16.22
N SER A 339 -14.78 -7.83 15.04
CA SER A 339 -14.28 -9.18 14.74
C SER A 339 -12.75 -9.22 14.71
N ALA A 340 -12.18 -10.40 14.96
CA ALA A 340 -10.73 -10.61 14.90
C ALA A 340 -10.11 -10.26 13.53
N SER A 341 -10.89 -10.30 12.46
CA SER A 341 -10.47 -9.87 11.11
C SER A 341 -10.37 -8.36 10.94
N THR A 342 -11.08 -7.56 11.74
CA THR A 342 -11.11 -6.09 11.65
C THR A 342 -9.89 -5.46 12.32
N TYR A 343 -9.40 -6.06 13.40
CA TYR A 343 -8.38 -5.44 14.25
C TYR A 343 -7.00 -5.20 13.57
N PRO A 344 -6.41 -6.16 12.81
CA PRO A 344 -5.05 -6.02 12.31
C PRO A 344 -4.86 -4.78 11.42
N LEU A 345 -5.70 -4.63 10.39
CA LEU A 345 -5.64 -3.48 9.50
C LEU A 345 -6.11 -2.18 10.19
N LEU A 346 -7.17 -2.24 11.00
CA LEU A 346 -7.64 -1.08 11.78
C LEU A 346 -6.51 -0.46 12.61
N ARG A 347 -5.76 -1.28 13.34
CA ARG A 347 -4.69 -0.81 14.23
C ARG A 347 -3.60 -0.05 13.47
N GLU A 348 -3.14 -0.59 12.34
CA GLU A 348 -2.11 0.06 11.52
C GLU A 348 -2.60 1.40 10.96
N LEU A 349 -3.82 1.43 10.41
CA LEU A 349 -4.40 2.66 9.86
C LEU A 349 -4.64 3.72 10.94
N TYR A 350 -5.08 3.28 12.12
CA TYR A 350 -5.36 4.14 13.25
C TYR A 350 -4.09 4.79 13.83
N ALA A 351 -3.01 4.03 13.92
CA ALA A 351 -1.71 4.54 14.35
C ALA A 351 -1.10 5.52 13.31
N ALA A 352 -1.38 5.27 12.03
CA ALA A 352 -0.79 6.00 10.91
C ALA A 352 -1.51 7.29 10.50
N SER A 353 -2.70 7.57 11.05
CA SER A 353 -3.57 8.66 10.58
C SER A 353 -4.28 9.38 11.72
N PRO A 354 -4.83 10.58 11.48
CA PRO A 354 -5.67 11.29 12.44
C PRO A 354 -7.14 10.79 12.44
N ALA A 355 -7.46 9.72 11.71
CA ALA A 355 -8.84 9.34 11.42
C ALA A 355 -9.70 9.11 12.67
N GLN A 356 -10.95 9.56 12.61
CA GLN A 356 -11.98 9.17 13.57
C GLN A 356 -12.46 7.75 13.23
N VAL A 357 -12.55 6.88 14.23
CA VAL A 357 -13.10 5.54 14.11
C VAL A 357 -14.56 5.55 14.53
N LEU A 358 -15.46 5.22 13.61
CA LEU A 358 -16.87 4.99 13.91
C LEU A 358 -17.11 3.50 14.07
N ALA A 359 -17.70 3.12 15.20
CA ALA A 359 -18.02 1.73 15.49
C ALA A 359 -19.41 1.63 16.14
N PRO A 360 -20.12 0.50 15.97
CA PRO A 360 -21.35 0.25 16.72
C PRO A 360 -21.04 0.18 18.23
N PRO A 361 -21.99 0.52 19.14
CA PRO A 361 -21.69 0.72 20.56
C PRO A 361 -20.93 -0.42 21.25
N TYR A 362 -21.25 -1.67 20.91
CA TYR A 362 -20.54 -2.84 21.46
C TYR A 362 -19.10 -2.95 20.94
N ALA A 363 -18.89 -2.77 19.64
CA ALA A 363 -17.56 -2.76 19.04
C ALA A 363 -16.74 -1.57 19.55
N TRP A 364 -17.35 -0.40 19.71
CA TRP A 364 -16.73 0.78 20.32
C TRP A 364 -16.17 0.45 21.71
N ALA A 365 -16.95 -0.21 22.57
CA ALA A 365 -16.51 -0.55 23.93
C ALA A 365 -15.29 -1.49 23.92
N GLN A 366 -15.19 -2.40 22.94
CA GLN A 366 -14.02 -3.27 22.77
C GLN A 366 -12.82 -2.50 22.22
N LEU A 367 -13.02 -1.75 21.13
CA LEU A 367 -11.95 -1.04 20.42
C LEU A 367 -11.35 0.08 21.26
N ALA A 368 -12.18 0.81 22.03
CA ALA A 368 -11.71 1.86 22.94
C ALA A 368 -10.79 1.32 24.05
N GLY A 369 -10.88 0.03 24.40
CA GLY A 369 -9.97 -0.61 25.34
C GLY A 369 -8.69 -1.18 24.71
N LEU A 370 -8.65 -1.31 23.39
CA LEU A 370 -7.56 -1.95 22.65
C LEU A 370 -6.70 -0.97 21.85
N LEU A 371 -7.27 0.15 21.43
CA LEU A 371 -6.59 1.19 20.67
C LEU A 371 -6.05 2.28 21.60
N ASP A 372 -4.86 2.78 21.28
CA ASP A 372 -4.31 3.97 21.93
C ASP A 372 -5.21 5.19 21.66
N GLN A 373 -5.24 6.21 22.53
CA GLN A 373 -6.07 7.43 22.32
C GLN A 373 -7.58 7.16 22.09
N PRO A 374 -8.31 6.55 23.05
CA PRO A 374 -9.71 6.13 22.86
C PRO A 374 -10.68 7.23 22.41
N ASP A 375 -10.33 8.51 22.61
CA ASP A 375 -11.15 9.67 22.24
C ASP A 375 -11.44 9.76 20.73
N ARG A 376 -10.61 9.14 19.88
CA ARG A 376 -10.85 9.07 18.43
C ARG A 376 -11.80 7.95 18.01
N VAL A 377 -12.21 7.09 18.94
CA VAL A 377 -13.15 5.99 18.70
C VAL A 377 -14.52 6.42 19.21
N SER A 378 -15.50 6.52 18.32
CA SER A 378 -16.84 7.03 18.61
C SER A 378 -17.91 5.97 18.36
N ALA A 379 -18.78 5.80 19.34
CA ALA A 379 -19.96 4.95 19.20
C ALA A 379 -20.98 5.62 18.28
N VAL A 380 -21.41 4.91 17.24
CA VAL A 380 -22.51 5.36 16.39
C VAL A 380 -23.84 5.21 17.15
N PRO A 381 -24.69 6.25 17.19
CA PRO A 381 -26.03 6.15 17.76
C PRO A 381 -26.84 5.01 17.13
N LEU A 382 -27.74 4.39 17.89
CA LEU A 382 -28.57 3.29 17.37
C LEU A 382 -29.49 3.69 16.21
N THR A 383 -29.78 4.99 16.07
CA THR A 383 -30.55 5.57 14.97
C THR A 383 -29.71 5.81 13.71
N GLY A 384 -28.40 5.68 13.80
CA GLY A 384 -27.46 5.98 12.73
C GLY A 384 -27.17 7.46 12.64
N GLY A 385 -26.70 7.87 11.47
CA GLY A 385 -26.39 9.27 11.20
C GLY A 385 -25.83 9.48 9.81
N ARG A 386 -25.55 10.75 9.52
CA ARG A 386 -24.86 11.17 8.30
C ARG A 386 -23.50 11.70 8.70
N VAL A 387 -22.49 11.32 7.94
CA VAL A 387 -21.11 11.74 8.15
C VAL A 387 -20.62 12.33 6.83
N ARG A 388 -19.94 13.46 6.93
CA ARG A 388 -19.39 14.13 5.75
C ARG A 388 -18.01 13.56 5.44
N LEU A 389 -17.75 13.31 4.15
CA LEU A 389 -16.43 13.03 3.63
C LEU A 389 -16.22 13.94 2.42
N GLY A 390 -15.38 14.97 2.57
CA GLY A 390 -15.23 16.02 1.57
C GLY A 390 -16.55 16.75 1.28
N ARG A 391 -17.04 16.58 0.05
CA ARG A 391 -18.33 17.12 -0.45
C ARG A 391 -19.44 16.08 -0.41
N SER A 392 -19.11 14.80 -0.31
CA SER A 392 -20.04 13.68 -0.22
C SER A 392 -20.58 13.47 1.19
N GLU A 393 -21.76 12.86 1.26
CA GLU A 393 -22.43 12.46 2.49
C GLU A 393 -22.51 10.93 2.55
N LEU A 394 -22.01 10.36 3.64
CA LEU A 394 -22.05 8.94 3.92
C LEU A 394 -23.11 8.66 4.99
N HIS A 395 -24.00 7.72 4.72
CA HIS A 395 -25.11 7.38 5.60
C HIS A 395 -24.69 6.16 6.42
N VAL A 396 -24.46 6.38 7.71
CA VAL A 396 -24.11 5.33 8.65
C VAL A 396 -25.39 4.65 9.11
N ILE A 397 -25.51 3.35 8.84
CA ILE A 397 -26.72 2.56 9.03
C ILE A 397 -26.43 1.48 10.08
N PRO A 398 -26.87 1.67 11.34
CA PRO A 398 -26.70 0.65 12.36
C PRO A 398 -27.56 -0.56 12.05
N ALA A 399 -26.95 -1.72 12.16
CA ALA A 399 -27.61 -3.00 12.20
C ALA A 399 -27.57 -3.52 13.64
N SER A 400 -28.07 -2.71 14.58
CA SER A 400 -28.08 -3.02 16.02
C SER A 400 -28.84 -4.31 16.33
N CYS A 401 -29.88 -4.59 15.55
CA CYS A 401 -30.62 -5.85 15.57
C CYS A 401 -29.79 -7.06 15.12
N CYS A 402 -28.72 -6.85 14.37
CA CYS A 402 -27.84 -7.87 13.79
C CYS A 402 -26.57 -8.07 14.65
N GLY A 403 -26.71 -8.13 15.97
CA GLY A 403 -25.56 -8.34 16.87
C GLY A 403 -24.65 -7.11 17.02
N GLY A 404 -25.17 -5.91 16.76
CA GLY A 404 -24.39 -4.67 16.89
C GLY A 404 -23.41 -4.47 15.75
N MET A 405 -23.85 -4.67 14.51
CA MET A 405 -23.07 -4.42 13.29
C MET A 405 -23.37 -3.04 12.70
N LEU A 406 -22.54 -2.60 11.75
CA LEU A 406 -22.67 -1.33 11.05
C LEU A 406 -22.58 -1.53 9.53
N SER A 407 -23.50 -0.90 8.81
CA SER A 407 -23.45 -0.72 7.36
C SER A 407 -23.21 0.76 7.04
N LEU A 408 -22.75 1.03 5.83
CA LEU A 408 -22.54 2.38 5.32
C LEU A 408 -23.12 2.48 3.92
N TYR A 409 -23.85 3.54 3.63
CA TYR A 409 -24.31 3.84 2.27
C TYR A 409 -23.63 5.11 1.78
N ASP A 410 -22.96 5.00 0.64
CA ASP A 410 -22.37 6.12 -0.07
C ASP A 410 -23.31 6.56 -1.18
N GLN A 411 -23.88 7.75 -1.01
CA GLN A 411 -24.88 8.30 -1.92
C GLN A 411 -24.28 8.68 -3.28
N ALA A 412 -23.01 9.12 -3.32
CA ALA A 412 -22.38 9.56 -4.55
C ALA A 412 -22.15 8.39 -5.50
N SER A 413 -21.64 7.27 -4.98
CA SER A 413 -21.41 6.07 -5.78
C SER A 413 -22.62 5.11 -5.80
N ARG A 414 -23.70 5.41 -5.08
CA ARG A 414 -24.85 4.52 -4.84
C ARG A 414 -24.44 3.12 -4.36
N THR A 415 -23.41 3.06 -3.51
CA THR A 415 -22.84 1.81 -3.00
C THR A 415 -23.28 1.59 -1.56
N LEU A 416 -23.92 0.45 -1.30
CA LEU A 416 -24.23 0.01 0.06
C LEU A 416 -23.14 -0.97 0.53
N PHE A 417 -22.27 -0.50 1.41
CA PHE A 417 -21.34 -1.32 2.17
C PHE A 417 -22.10 -2.01 3.29
N THR A 418 -22.41 -3.29 3.10
CA THR A 418 -23.28 -4.02 4.02
C THR A 418 -22.56 -4.43 5.30
N GLY A 419 -21.22 -4.29 5.33
CA GLY A 419 -20.38 -4.83 6.40
C GLY A 419 -20.60 -6.35 6.54
N PRO A 420 -20.64 -6.87 7.78
CA PRO A 420 -20.95 -8.27 8.05
C PRO A 420 -22.46 -8.61 8.00
N VAL A 421 -23.35 -7.65 7.73
CA VAL A 421 -24.80 -7.92 7.73
C VAL A 421 -25.21 -8.82 6.55
N LEU A 422 -24.74 -8.49 5.35
CA LEU A 422 -24.83 -9.37 4.19
C LEU A 422 -23.46 -9.91 3.83
N GLY A 423 -23.44 -11.15 3.38
CA GLY A 423 -22.25 -11.85 2.95
C GLY A 423 -22.61 -13.11 2.18
N PHE A 424 -21.58 -13.77 1.65
CA PHE A 424 -21.74 -14.99 0.86
C PHE A 424 -20.82 -16.08 1.42
N LEU A 425 -21.40 -17.19 1.86
CA LEU A 425 -20.64 -18.40 2.19
C LEU A 425 -20.42 -19.21 0.91
N LEU A 426 -19.28 -19.01 0.27
CA LEU A 426 -18.91 -19.73 -0.95
C LEU A 426 -18.21 -21.06 -0.61
N PRO A 427 -18.73 -22.20 -1.08
CA PRO A 427 -18.04 -23.48 -0.97
C PRO A 427 -16.71 -23.50 -1.74
N PRO A 428 -15.73 -24.31 -1.31
CA PRO A 428 -14.50 -24.57 -2.05
C PRO A 428 -14.76 -25.00 -3.51
N GLY A 429 -14.01 -24.44 -4.46
CA GLY A 429 -13.99 -24.89 -5.85
C GLY A 429 -15.18 -24.49 -6.74
N LEU A 430 -16.12 -23.67 -6.25
CA LEU A 430 -17.20 -23.14 -7.08
C LEU A 430 -16.76 -21.84 -7.78
N PRO A 431 -16.88 -21.75 -9.12
CA PRO A 431 -16.63 -20.50 -9.81
C PRO A 431 -17.65 -19.43 -9.39
N TYR A 432 -17.25 -18.16 -9.42
CA TYR A 432 -18.06 -16.96 -9.13
C TYR A 432 -19.21 -16.73 -10.13
N ALA A 433 -19.68 -17.76 -10.83
CA ALA A 433 -20.50 -17.62 -12.03
C ALA A 433 -21.96 -18.01 -11.78
N GLY A 434 -22.82 -16.99 -11.70
CA GLY A 434 -24.27 -17.12 -11.85
C GLY A 434 -25.08 -16.75 -10.60
N ASP A 435 -26.23 -16.11 -10.83
CA ASP A 435 -27.15 -15.66 -9.79
C ASP A 435 -27.70 -16.79 -8.90
N PRO A 436 -27.99 -18.02 -9.39
CA PRO A 436 -28.46 -19.10 -8.52
C PRO A 436 -27.44 -19.50 -7.44
N VAL A 437 -26.14 -19.50 -7.78
CA VAL A 437 -25.08 -19.84 -6.83
C VAL A 437 -24.95 -18.75 -5.77
N LEU A 438 -24.99 -17.48 -6.18
CA LEU A 438 -24.94 -16.34 -5.25
C LEU A 438 -26.13 -16.31 -4.30
N ARG A 439 -27.36 -16.55 -4.79
CA ARG A 439 -28.57 -16.62 -3.96
C ARG A 439 -28.45 -17.72 -2.91
N ARG A 440 -27.98 -18.91 -3.29
CA ARG A 440 -27.75 -20.02 -2.36
C ARG A 440 -26.68 -19.67 -1.31
N ALA A 441 -25.57 -19.07 -1.72
CA ALA A 441 -24.49 -18.66 -0.83
C ALA A 441 -24.94 -17.54 0.14
N LEU A 442 -25.77 -16.61 -0.33
CA LEU A 442 -26.41 -15.57 0.48
C LEU A 442 -27.35 -16.18 1.52
N ARG A 443 -28.29 -17.05 1.11
CA ARG A 443 -29.20 -17.74 2.03
C ARG A 443 -28.44 -18.53 3.10
N ALA A 444 -27.39 -19.26 2.70
CA ALA A 444 -26.56 -20.01 3.63
C ALA A 444 -25.89 -19.08 4.66
N TYR A 445 -25.32 -17.95 4.21
CA TYR A 445 -24.74 -16.95 5.09
C TYR A 445 -25.79 -16.40 6.08
N LEU A 446 -26.92 -15.93 5.56
CA LEU A 446 -27.97 -15.30 6.37
C LEU A 446 -28.55 -16.25 7.43
N ARG A 447 -28.87 -17.49 7.06
CA ARG A 447 -29.37 -18.50 8.00
C ARG A 447 -28.36 -18.85 9.10
N SER A 448 -27.06 -18.71 8.81
CA SER A 448 -25.99 -19.02 9.77
C SER A 448 -25.62 -17.85 10.69
N THR A 449 -25.97 -16.61 10.32
CA THR A 449 -25.46 -15.40 10.98
C THR A 449 -26.54 -14.53 11.61
N LEU A 450 -27.77 -14.56 11.11
CA LEU A 450 -28.82 -13.62 11.52
C LEU A 450 -30.17 -14.32 11.73
N THR A 451 -30.95 -13.79 12.65
CA THR A 451 -32.36 -14.18 12.80
C THR A 451 -33.24 -13.45 11.77
N PRO A 452 -34.37 -14.05 11.33
CA PRO A 452 -35.32 -13.39 10.43
C PRO A 452 -35.75 -11.99 10.90
N GLN A 453 -36.03 -11.86 12.20
CA GLN A 453 -36.44 -10.58 12.81
C GLN A 453 -35.34 -9.50 12.77
N ALA A 454 -34.07 -9.90 12.90
CA ALA A 454 -32.93 -8.99 12.80
C ALA A 454 -32.75 -8.52 11.36
N LEU A 455 -32.75 -9.45 10.42
CA LEU A 455 -32.62 -9.17 9.00
C LEU A 455 -33.76 -8.29 8.48
N GLY A 456 -35.02 -8.60 8.85
CA GLY A 456 -36.18 -7.83 8.43
C GLY A 456 -36.16 -6.37 8.90
N ARG A 457 -35.62 -6.11 10.10
CA ARG A 457 -35.44 -4.73 10.60
C ARG A 457 -34.38 -3.98 9.79
N TRP A 458 -33.26 -4.61 9.48
CA TRP A 458 -32.22 -3.99 8.65
C TRP A 458 -32.71 -3.73 7.22
N LEU A 459 -33.41 -4.69 6.61
CA LEU A 459 -33.98 -4.55 5.27
C LEU A 459 -34.91 -3.34 5.16
N LYS A 460 -35.77 -3.10 6.16
CA LYS A 460 -36.65 -1.92 6.20
C LYS A 460 -35.87 -0.61 6.19
N THR A 461 -34.69 -0.58 6.79
CA THR A 461 -33.83 0.62 6.81
C THR A 461 -33.19 0.88 5.44
N VAL A 462 -32.84 -0.15 4.69
CA VAL A 462 -32.14 0.00 3.39
C VAL A 462 -33.08 0.00 2.18
N GLN A 463 -34.35 -0.38 2.35
CA GLN A 463 -35.33 -0.49 1.25
C GLN A 463 -35.58 0.82 0.50
N GLY A 464 -35.42 1.98 1.17
CA GLY A 464 -35.61 3.30 0.57
C GLY A 464 -34.37 3.89 -0.13
N LEU A 465 -33.25 3.16 -0.15
CA LEU A 465 -31.99 3.66 -0.71
C LEU A 465 -31.90 3.33 -2.20
N GLU A 466 -31.32 4.25 -2.98
CA GLU A 466 -30.97 4.01 -4.38
C GLU A 466 -29.66 3.24 -4.46
N VAL A 467 -29.71 1.90 -4.41
CA VAL A 467 -28.52 1.06 -4.39
C VAL A 467 -28.25 0.47 -5.78
N GLU A 468 -27.09 0.81 -6.35
CA GLU A 468 -26.59 0.23 -7.61
C GLU A 468 -25.55 -0.85 -7.38
N ARG A 469 -24.87 -0.81 -6.22
CA ARG A 469 -23.82 -1.75 -5.84
C ARG A 469 -24.00 -2.23 -4.40
N LEU A 470 -23.94 -3.54 -4.19
CA LEU A 470 -23.79 -4.14 -2.86
C LEU A 470 -22.34 -4.56 -2.65
N ALA A 471 -21.74 -4.01 -1.60
CA ALA A 471 -20.34 -4.18 -1.24
C ALA A 471 -20.23 -4.90 0.13
N PRO A 472 -20.35 -6.24 0.16
CA PRO A 472 -20.26 -7.00 1.40
C PRO A 472 -18.83 -7.17 1.90
N ARG A 473 -18.66 -7.34 3.21
CA ARG A 473 -17.37 -7.78 3.78
C ARG A 473 -16.97 -9.13 3.19
N TYR A 474 -17.90 -10.07 3.17
CA TYR A 474 -17.67 -11.46 2.79
C TYR A 474 -18.27 -11.78 1.43
N GLY A 475 -17.43 -12.19 0.47
CA GLY A 475 -17.87 -12.62 -0.85
C GLY A 475 -17.87 -11.52 -1.91
N PRO A 476 -18.55 -11.71 -3.05
CA PRO A 476 -18.42 -10.83 -4.22
C PRO A 476 -19.11 -9.48 -4.07
N LEU A 477 -18.54 -8.49 -4.79
CA LEU A 477 -19.22 -7.24 -5.11
C LEU A 477 -20.34 -7.58 -6.08
N VAL A 478 -21.52 -7.03 -5.84
CA VAL A 478 -22.66 -7.18 -6.74
C VAL A 478 -22.98 -5.82 -7.33
N GLU A 479 -22.97 -5.75 -8.66
CA GLU A 479 -23.27 -4.53 -9.40
C GLU A 479 -24.51 -4.72 -10.27
N GLY A 480 -25.20 -3.62 -10.51
CA GLY A 480 -26.39 -3.55 -11.34
C GLY A 480 -27.66 -3.56 -10.50
N VAL A 481 -28.50 -2.55 -10.70
CA VAL A 481 -29.74 -2.30 -9.95
C VAL A 481 -30.64 -3.53 -9.86
N GLU A 482 -30.86 -4.22 -10.97
CA GLU A 482 -31.76 -5.39 -10.99
C GLU A 482 -31.19 -6.58 -10.22
N ARG A 483 -29.87 -6.76 -10.27
CA ARG A 483 -29.18 -7.82 -9.52
C ARG A 483 -29.18 -7.53 -8.02
N VAL A 484 -28.95 -6.27 -7.65
CA VAL A 484 -29.05 -5.77 -6.27
C VAL A 484 -30.46 -5.98 -5.72
N LYS A 485 -31.49 -5.50 -6.44
CA LYS A 485 -32.90 -5.70 -6.06
C LYS A 485 -33.24 -7.17 -5.90
N SER A 486 -32.78 -8.01 -6.83
CA SER A 486 -33.01 -9.45 -6.77
C SER A 486 -32.43 -10.09 -5.50
N LEU A 487 -31.22 -9.70 -5.06
CA LEU A 487 -30.61 -10.29 -3.87
C LEU A 487 -31.20 -9.73 -2.56
N LEU A 488 -31.58 -8.45 -2.54
CA LEU A 488 -32.32 -7.89 -1.40
C LEU A 488 -33.72 -8.53 -1.29
N GLY A 489 -34.37 -8.82 -2.41
CA GLY A 489 -35.62 -9.58 -2.46
C GLY A 489 -35.45 -10.99 -1.91
N GLU A 490 -34.38 -11.68 -2.29
CA GLU A 490 -34.05 -13.01 -1.76
C GLU A 490 -33.86 -12.99 -0.22
N ALA A 491 -33.21 -11.96 0.31
CA ALA A 491 -33.07 -11.77 1.75
C ALA A 491 -34.43 -11.51 2.43
N ALA A 492 -35.34 -10.77 1.79
CA ALA A 492 -36.69 -10.51 2.30
C ALA A 492 -37.58 -11.77 2.29
N GLU A 493 -37.47 -12.61 1.25
CA GLU A 493 -38.18 -13.92 1.21
C GLU A 493 -37.75 -14.80 2.37
N LEU A 494 -36.46 -14.84 2.70
CA LEU A 494 -35.96 -15.61 3.84
C LEU A 494 -36.54 -15.13 5.18
N VAL A 495 -36.81 -13.83 5.32
CA VAL A 495 -37.50 -13.30 6.51
C VAL A 495 -38.92 -13.83 6.58
N ALA A 496 -39.65 -13.82 5.46
CA ALA A 496 -41.01 -14.32 5.39
C ALA A 496 -41.11 -15.83 5.65
N GLU A 497 -40.14 -16.62 5.16
CA GLU A 497 -40.05 -18.06 5.46
C GLU A 497 -39.89 -18.31 6.97
N GLY A 498 -39.01 -17.56 7.63
CA GLY A 498 -38.74 -17.75 9.06
C GLY A 498 -39.78 -17.15 10.01
N GLU A 499 -40.75 -16.37 9.52
CA GLU A 499 -41.94 -15.95 10.29
C GLU A 499 -43.08 -16.97 10.19
N ALA A 500 -43.01 -17.93 9.26
CA ALA A 500 -44.02 -18.96 9.06
C ALA A 500 -43.73 -20.28 9.79
N GLU A 501 -42.48 -20.49 10.23
CA GLU A 501 -42.04 -21.55 11.16
C GLU A 501 -42.29 -21.14 12.63
#